data_AF-A0A4R2RRM8-F1
#
_entry.id   AF-A0A4R2RRM8-F1
#
_cell.length_a   1.000
_cell.length_b   1.000
_cell.length_c   1.000
_cell.angle_alpha   90.00
_cell.angle_beta   90.00
_cell.angle_gamma   90.00
#
_symmetry.space_group_name_H-M   'P 1'
#
loop_
_entity.id
_entity.type
_entity.pdbx_description
1 polymer ?
#
loop_
_entity_poly.entity_id
_entity_poly.type
_entity_poly.pdbx_seq_one_letter_code
_entity_poly.pdbx_strand_id
1 'polypeptide(L)' 'MFTIRPKFFDSPWFVMEPGNWHLLPGAPEDVVKEFEEYQAAAAETLNSPEE' A
#
# COMPACT_ATOMS: atom_id res chain seq x y z
N MET A 1 10.80 -4.48 15.61
CA MET A 1 10.88 -4.43 14.14
C MET A 1 10.41 -3.05 13.69
N PHE A 2 11.23 -2.29 12.97
CA PHE A 2 10.74 -1.07 12.32
C PHE A 2 9.87 -1.52 11.14
N THR A 3 8.55 -1.56 11.34
CA THR A 3 7.60 -1.71 10.25
C THR A 3 7.83 -0.52 9.33
N ILE A 4 8.47 -0.75 8.17
CA ILE A 4 8.68 0.31 7.18
C ILE A 4 7.30 0.68 6.68
N ARG A 5 6.72 1.73 7.25
CA ARG A 5 5.45 2.29 6.77
C ARG A 5 5.75 2.90 5.40
N PRO A 6 5.04 2.47 4.34
CA PRO A 6 5.16 3.09 3.02
C PRO A 6 4.87 4.59 3.10
N LYS A 7 5.50 5.39 2.24
CA LYS A 7 5.27 6.84 2.21
C LYS A 7 3.86 7.18 1.71
N PHE A 8 3.26 6.34 0.88
CA PHE A 8 1.88 6.55 0.43
C PHE A 8 0.89 6.58 1.61
N PHE A 9 1.17 5.94 2.75
CA PHE A 9 0.28 5.99 3.92
C PHE A 9 0.16 7.39 4.54
N ASP A 10 1.15 8.25 4.34
CA ASP A 10 1.13 9.65 4.78
C ASP A 10 0.64 10.60 3.68
N SER A 11 0.39 10.07 2.47
CA SER A 11 -0.05 10.85 1.33
C SER A 11 -1.51 11.28 1.51
N PRO A 12 -1.86 12.55 1.20
CA PRO A 12 -3.25 13.03 1.25
C PRO A 12 -4.12 12.35 0.19
N TRP A 13 -3.51 11.63 -0.75
CA TRP A 13 -4.21 10.86 -1.77
C TRP A 13 -4.62 9.48 -1.29
N PHE A 14 -4.06 8.99 -0.18
CA PHE A 14 -4.36 7.64 0.30
C PHE A 14 -5.49 7.66 1.33
N VAL A 15 -6.48 6.82 1.10
CA VAL A 15 -7.62 6.63 1.99
C VAL A 15 -7.40 5.37 2.81
N MET A 16 -7.07 5.53 4.09
CA MET A 16 -6.83 4.41 5.01
C MET A 16 -8.10 3.89 5.70
N GLU A 17 -9.22 3.82 4.99
CA GLU A 17 -10.48 3.35 5.55
C GLU A 17 -10.57 1.82 5.66
N PRO A 18 -11.02 1.25 6.78
CA PRO A 18 -11.12 -0.20 6.95
C PRO A 18 -12.01 -0.83 5.88
N GLY A 19 -11.42 -1.69 5.04
CA GLY A 19 -12.12 -2.33 3.91
C GLY A 19 -12.29 -1.45 2.66
N ASN A 20 -11.75 -0.23 2.65
CA ASN A 20 -11.85 0.73 1.56
C ASN A 20 -10.49 1.40 1.29
N TRP A 21 -9.39 0.65 1.38
CA TRP A 21 -8.06 1.17 1.05
C TRP A 21 -7.93 1.43 -0.45
N HIS A 22 -7.78 2.69 -0.82
CA HIS A 22 -7.60 3.10 -2.21
C HIS A 22 -6.88 4.46 -2.29
N LEU A 23 -6.39 4.78 -3.48
CA LEU A 23 -5.87 6.11 -3.81
C LEU A 23 -6.97 6.96 -4.47
N LEU A 24 -7.01 8.24 -4.13
CA LEU A 24 -7.87 9.23 -4.75
C LEU A 24 -7.48 9.45 -6.23
N PRO A 25 -8.45 9.76 -7.10
CA PRO A 25 -8.18 10.02 -8.52
C PRO A 25 -7.31 11.26 -8.67
N GLY A 26 -6.22 11.14 -9.44
CA GLY A 26 -5.23 12.20 -9.61
C GLY A 26 -4.02 12.11 -8.68
N ALA A 27 -3.89 11.02 -7.91
CA ALA A 27 -2.67 10.74 -7.17
C ALA A 27 -1.43 10.76 -8.09
N PRO A 28 -0.28 11.29 -7.62
CA PRO A 28 0.94 11.31 -8.41
C PRO A 28 1.43 9.88 -8.68
N GLU A 29 2.05 9.68 -9.84
CA GLU A 29 2.50 8.37 -10.32
C GLU A 29 3.41 7.64 -9.31
N ASP A 30 4.25 8.39 -8.58
CA ASP A 30 5.15 7.84 -7.55
C ASP A 30 4.37 7.17 -6.40
N VAL A 31 3.26 7.79 -5.96
CA VAL A 31 2.39 7.26 -4.90
C VAL A 31 1.58 6.07 -5.40
N VAL A 32 1.10 6.13 -6.64
CA VAL A 32 0.38 5.02 -7.29
C VAL A 32 1.26 3.80 -7.38
N LYS A 33 2.47 3.97 -7.90
CA LYS A 33 3.44 2.88 -8.04
C LYS A 33 3.79 2.25 -6.69
N GLU A 34 4.07 3.06 -5.66
CA GLU A 34 4.40 2.54 -4.32
C GLU A 34 3.23 1.77 -3.69
N PHE A 35 1.98 2.20 -3.92
CA PHE A 35 0.78 1.49 -3.46
C PHE A 35 0.58 0.15 -4.19
N GLU A 36 0.79 0.12 -5.51
CA GLU A 36 0.73 -1.12 -6.29
C GLU A 36 1.80 -2.12 -5.86
N GLU A 37 3.05 -1.66 -5.67
CA GLU A 37 4.15 -2.48 -5.16
C GLU A 37 3.84 -3.02 -3.76
N TYR A 38 3.26 -2.21 -2.87
CA TYR A 38 2.85 -2.66 -1.54
C TYR A 38 1.75 -3.70 -1.59
N GLN A 39 0.72 -3.53 -2.43
CA GLN A 39 -0.34 -4.52 -2.59
C GLN A 39 0.19 -5.84 -3.16
N ALA A 40 1.10 -5.77 -4.13
CA ALA A 40 1.75 -6.96 -4.69
C ALA A 40 2.61 -7.68 -3.63
N ALA A 41 3.44 -6.95 -2.88
CA ALA A 41 4.26 -7.51 -1.81
C ALA A 41 3.42 -8.07 -0.65
N ALA A 42 2.30 -7.41 -0.31
CA ALA A 42 1.35 -7.89 0.69
C ALA A 42 0.66 -9.19 0.24
N ALA A 43 0.24 -9.27 -1.02
CA ALA A 43 -0.32 -10.49 -1.61
C ALA A 43 0.70 -11.64 -1.63
N GLU A 44 1.97 -11.35 -1.94
CA GLU A 44 3.05 -12.35 -1.93
C GLU A 44 3.39 -12.82 -0.51
N THR A 45 3.40 -11.91 0.48
CA THR A 45 3.61 -12.26 1.90
C THR A 45 2.50 -13.16 2.43
N LEU A 46 1.25 -12.91 2.05
CA LEU A 46 0.10 -13.76 2.43
C LEU A 46 0.11 -15.13 1.74
N ASN A 47 0.84 -15.27 0.63
CA ASN A 47 0.98 -16.51 -0.13
C ASN A 47 2.24 -17.32 0.21
N SER A 48 3.05 -16.91 1.21
CA SER A 48 4.02 -17.82 1.80
C SER A 48 3.28 -18.72 2.80
N PRO A 49 3.06 -20.02 2.52
CA PRO A 49 2.72 -20.94 3.58
C PRO A 49 3.87 -20.90 4.58
N GLU A 50 3.57 -20.57 5.83
CA GLU A 50 4.48 -20.78 6.95
C GLU A 50 4.99 -22.24 6.85
N GLU A 51 6.28 -22.42 6.56
CA GLU A 51 6.95 -23.74 6.58
C GLU A 51 7.15 -24.21 8.02
#